data_AF-A0A1E5SWY7-F1
#
_entry.id   AF-A0A1E5SWY7-F1
#
_cell.length_a   1.000
_cell.length_b   1.000
_cell.length_c   1.000
_cell.angle_alpha   90.00
_cell.angle_beta   90.00
_cell.angle_gamma   90.00
#
_symmetry.space_group_name_H-M   'P 1'
#
loop_
_entity.id
_entity.type
_entity.pdbx_description
1 polymer ?
#
loop_
_entity_poly.entity_id
_entity_poly.type
_entity_poly.pdbx_seq_one_letter_code
_entity_poly.pdbx_strand_id
1 'polypeptide(L)'
;MEDSIYSKIIPPRKHSYRDGFSNLSAIDSLTGSQLKALEKRLLIDIVIGDNGKVDSLVVDTLVYVNSTEAVLSFEKLIKDNKIGIYSKLILITAIYRLSGDESHLNMAISIFHELRSESQVIGGMYYLSFFKSRSRRVRNILRKLVFNQNYFVRYNAWKFLKRSV
;
A
#
# COMPACT_ATOMS: atom_id res chain seq x y z
N MET A 1 -24.39 9.02 12.53
CA MET A 1 -23.35 8.56 13.50
C MET A 1 -22.20 7.82 12.81
N GLU A 2 -22.44 7.09 11.71
CA GLU A 2 -21.39 6.31 11.00
C GLU A 2 -20.33 7.16 10.26
N ASP A 3 -20.69 8.33 9.72
CA ASP A 3 -19.73 9.17 8.98
C ASP A 3 -18.62 9.79 9.87
N SER A 4 -18.84 9.89 11.19
CA SER A 4 -17.84 10.49 12.10
C SER A 4 -16.70 9.53 12.45
N ILE A 5 -16.95 8.21 12.40
CA ILE A 5 -15.91 7.20 12.61
C ILE A 5 -15.11 7.01 11.33
N TYR A 6 -15.81 6.94 10.18
CA TYR A 6 -15.13 6.79 8.90
C TYR A 6 -14.13 7.91 8.61
N SER A 7 -14.53 9.17 8.81
CA SER A 7 -13.66 10.34 8.62
C SER A 7 -12.48 10.41 9.60
N LYS A 8 -12.58 9.78 10.78
CA LYS A 8 -11.46 9.60 11.71
C LYS A 8 -10.47 8.55 11.26
N ILE A 9 -10.89 7.59 10.43
CA ILE A 9 -10.05 6.49 9.95
C ILE A 9 -9.46 6.82 8.58
N ILE A 10 -10.26 7.40 7.69
CA ILE A 10 -9.89 7.83 6.34
C ILE A 10 -10.13 9.36 6.25
N PRO A 11 -9.20 10.19 6.75
CA PRO A 11 -9.28 11.64 6.57
C PRO A 11 -9.13 12.02 5.09
N PRO A 12 -9.45 13.26 4.69
CA PRO A 12 -9.33 13.71 3.30
C PRO A 12 -7.94 13.46 2.70
N ARG A 13 -7.87 13.21 1.38
CA ARG A 13 -6.62 12.86 0.66
C ARG A 13 -5.53 13.95 0.63
N LYS A 14 -5.76 15.14 1.20
CA LYS A 14 -4.73 16.19 1.19
C LYS A 14 -3.61 15.84 2.16
N HIS A 15 -2.37 16.10 1.73
CA HIS A 15 -1.17 15.80 2.51
C HIS A 15 -1.22 16.37 3.94
N SER A 16 -1.71 17.59 4.12
CA SER A 16 -1.85 18.25 5.43
C SER A 16 -2.71 17.47 6.45
N TYR A 17 -3.64 16.64 5.99
CA TYR A 17 -4.49 15.83 6.88
C TYR A 17 -3.89 14.45 7.19
N ARG A 18 -2.81 14.06 6.48
CA ARG A 18 -2.28 12.69 6.49
C ARG A 18 -0.81 12.61 6.86
N ASP A 19 -0.11 13.73 6.93
CA ASP A 19 1.27 13.76 7.40
C ASP A 19 1.33 13.36 8.88
N GLY A 20 2.18 12.38 9.21
CA GLY A 20 2.27 11.78 10.55
C GLY A 20 1.00 11.08 11.06
N PHE A 21 -0.04 10.92 10.23
CA PHE A 21 -1.32 10.35 10.64
C PHE A 21 -1.24 8.83 10.84
N SER A 22 -1.92 8.34 11.87
CA SER A 22 -2.14 6.91 12.13
C SER A 22 -3.59 6.70 12.52
N ASN A 23 -4.26 5.76 11.86
CA ASN A 23 -5.63 5.35 12.19
C ASN A 23 -5.70 4.07 13.03
N LEU A 24 -4.57 3.48 13.42
CA LEU A 24 -4.53 2.15 14.04
C LEU A 24 -5.33 2.11 15.34
N SER A 25 -5.11 3.07 16.25
CA SER A 25 -5.85 3.11 17.52
C SER A 25 -7.35 3.32 17.33
N ALA A 26 -7.75 4.06 16.28
CA ALA A 26 -9.15 4.24 15.95
C ALA A 26 -9.78 2.93 15.47
N ILE A 27 -9.06 2.17 14.64
CA ILE A 27 -9.50 0.87 14.14
C ILE A 27 -9.55 -0.17 15.27
N ASP A 28 -8.53 -0.22 16.12
CA ASP A 28 -8.43 -1.17 17.24
C ASP A 28 -9.54 -0.99 18.28
N SER A 29 -10.12 0.21 18.36
CA SER A 29 -11.26 0.51 19.24
C SER A 29 -12.63 0.11 18.67
N LEU A 30 -12.70 -0.38 17.43
CA LEU A 30 -13.96 -0.76 16.80
C LEU A 30 -14.46 -2.12 17.29
N THR A 31 -15.78 -2.20 17.49
CA THR A 31 -16.47 -3.48 17.67
C THR A 31 -16.52 -4.28 16.37
N GLY A 32 -16.79 -5.59 16.45
CA GLY A 32 -16.86 -6.44 15.26
C GLY A 32 -17.90 -6.02 14.21
N SER A 33 -19.03 -5.43 14.63
CA SER A 33 -20.03 -4.89 13.70
C SER A 33 -19.55 -3.61 13.02
N GLN A 34 -18.88 -2.71 13.76
CA GLN A 34 -18.29 -1.49 13.21
C GLN A 34 -17.14 -1.81 12.25
N LEU A 35 -16.32 -2.82 12.57
CA LEU A 35 -15.23 -3.26 11.71
C LEU A 35 -15.77 -3.79 10.36
N LYS A 36 -16.82 -4.61 10.39
CA LYS A 36 -17.50 -5.09 9.17
C LYS A 36 -18.13 -3.97 8.36
N ALA A 37 -18.71 -2.96 9.03
CA ALA A 37 -19.28 -1.79 8.35
C ALA A 37 -18.18 -0.94 7.68
N LEU A 38 -17.07 -0.74 8.38
CA LEU A 38 -15.89 -0.05 7.85
C LEU A 38 -15.34 -0.79 6.63
N GLU A 39 -15.10 -2.09 6.73
CA GLU A 39 -14.57 -2.93 5.64
C GLU A 39 -15.44 -2.81 4.38
N LYS A 40 -16.76 -2.96 4.51
CA LYS A 40 -17.70 -2.79 3.39
C LYS A 40 -17.58 -1.42 2.74
N ARG A 41 -17.44 -0.36 3.53
CA ARG A 41 -17.30 1.00 2.98
C ARG A 41 -15.96 1.20 2.28
N LEU A 42 -14.86 0.68 2.83
CA LEU A 42 -13.54 0.73 2.20
C LEU A 42 -13.51 -0.03 0.88
N LEU A 43 -14.19 -1.19 0.79
CA LEU A 43 -14.35 -1.95 -0.44
C LEU A 43 -15.13 -1.19 -1.52
N ILE A 44 -16.11 -0.38 -1.12
CA ILE A 44 -16.83 0.51 -2.05
C ILE A 44 -15.91 1.63 -2.53
N ASP A 45 -15.21 2.30 -1.60
CA ASP A 45 -14.34 3.44 -1.89
C ASP A 45 -13.16 3.08 -2.80
N ILE A 46 -12.61 1.86 -2.68
CA ILE A 46 -11.52 1.43 -3.57
C ILE A 46 -12.01 1.19 -5.00
N VAL A 47 -13.26 0.75 -5.19
CA VAL A 47 -13.86 0.51 -6.52
C VAL A 47 -14.29 1.81 -7.18
N ILE A 48 -14.79 2.77 -6.40
CA ILE A 48 -15.30 4.07 -6.89
C ILE A 48 -14.17 5.10 -7.10
N GLY A 49 -12.94 4.80 -6.68
CA GLY A 49 -11.82 5.74 -6.59
C GLY A 49 -11.52 6.58 -7.85
N ASP A 50 -10.95 7.77 -7.61
CA ASP A 50 -10.58 8.79 -8.62
C ASP A 50 -9.76 8.26 -9.82
N ASN A 51 -10.44 7.98 -10.93
CA ASN A 51 -9.88 7.94 -12.30
C ASN A 51 -8.45 7.37 -12.40
N GLY A 52 -8.23 6.15 -11.90
CA GLY A 52 -6.94 5.47 -12.03
C GLY A 52 -6.00 5.55 -10.81
N LYS A 53 -6.38 6.28 -9.75
CA LYS A 53 -5.59 6.42 -8.52
C LYS A 53 -6.29 5.74 -7.35
N VAL A 54 -5.61 4.76 -6.76
CA VAL A 54 -6.05 4.15 -5.50
C VAL A 54 -5.54 4.96 -4.31
N ASP A 55 -6.37 5.02 -3.27
CA ASP A 55 -5.98 5.62 -1.99
C ASP A 55 -5.17 4.61 -1.19
N SER A 56 -3.87 4.88 -1.01
CA SER A 56 -3.00 4.00 -0.26
C SER A 56 -3.48 3.77 1.18
N LEU A 57 -4.10 4.77 1.83
CA LEU A 57 -4.59 4.61 3.19
C LEU A 57 -5.78 3.67 3.24
N VAL A 58 -6.67 3.71 2.25
CA VAL A 58 -7.79 2.75 2.14
C VAL A 58 -7.25 1.34 1.94
N VAL A 59 -6.29 1.15 1.04
CA VAL A 59 -5.68 -0.16 0.79
C VAL A 59 -4.95 -0.68 2.03
N ASP A 60 -4.10 0.14 2.65
CA ASP A 60 -3.35 -0.25 3.84
C ASP A 60 -4.28 -0.56 5.03
N THR A 61 -5.42 0.14 5.12
CA THR A 61 -6.46 -0.15 6.14
C THR A 61 -7.15 -1.48 5.87
N LEU A 62 -7.51 -1.79 4.62
CA LEU A 62 -8.07 -3.10 4.23
C LEU A 62 -7.09 -4.25 4.55
N VAL A 63 -5.80 -4.02 4.36
CA VAL A 63 -4.77 -4.99 4.75
C VAL A 63 -4.66 -5.13 6.26
N TYR A 64 -4.69 -4.01 7.00
CA TYR A 64 -4.61 -4.02 8.46
C TYR A 64 -5.74 -4.81 9.12
N VAL A 65 -6.97 -4.69 8.60
CA VAL A 65 -8.14 -5.43 9.10
C VAL A 65 -8.22 -6.87 8.55
N ASN A 66 -7.20 -7.34 7.82
CA ASN A 66 -7.16 -8.66 7.18
C ASN A 66 -8.37 -8.96 6.27
N SER A 67 -8.80 -7.97 5.48
CA SER A 67 -9.93 -8.14 4.55
C SER A 67 -9.59 -9.10 3.41
N THR A 68 -9.96 -10.37 3.53
CA THR A 68 -9.77 -11.36 2.46
C THR A 68 -10.66 -11.06 1.24
N GLU A 69 -11.82 -10.42 1.46
CA GLU A 69 -12.74 -9.99 0.39
C GLU A 69 -12.09 -8.98 -0.57
N ALA A 70 -11.13 -8.17 -0.08
CA ALA A 70 -10.44 -7.17 -0.88
C ALA A 70 -9.56 -7.76 -1.98
N VAL A 71 -9.09 -9.01 -1.83
CA VAL A 71 -8.14 -9.64 -2.77
C VAL A 71 -8.72 -9.67 -4.19
N LEU A 72 -9.97 -10.12 -4.35
CA LEU A 72 -10.62 -10.19 -5.68
C LEU A 72 -10.77 -8.80 -6.32
N SER A 73 -11.09 -7.79 -5.51
CA SER A 73 -11.18 -6.41 -5.98
C SER A 73 -9.82 -5.90 -6.45
N PHE A 74 -8.75 -6.17 -5.71
CA PHE A 74 -7.39 -5.77 -6.07
C PHE A 74 -6.92 -6.47 -7.34
N GLU A 75 -7.19 -7.77 -7.49
CA GLU A 75 -6.89 -8.56 -8.69
C GLU A 75 -7.56 -7.98 -9.95
N LYS A 76 -8.81 -7.55 -9.82
CA LYS A 76 -9.52 -6.89 -10.92
C LYS A 76 -8.88 -5.54 -11.27
N LEU A 77 -8.54 -4.74 -10.26
CA LEU A 77 -7.97 -3.41 -10.44
C LEU A 77 -6.56 -3.44 -11.08
N ILE A 78 -5.68 -4.38 -10.70
CA ILE A 78 -4.33 -4.44 -11.30
C ILE A 78 -4.36 -4.75 -12.81
N LYS A 79 -5.43 -5.42 -13.29
CA LYS A 79 -5.66 -5.74 -14.70
C LYS A 79 -6.28 -4.58 -15.48
N ASP A 80 -6.85 -3.57 -14.81
CA ASP A 80 -7.38 -2.39 -15.45
C ASP A 80 -6.25 -1.47 -15.94
N ASN A 81 -6.30 -1.09 -17.22
CA ASN A 81 -5.32 -0.22 -17.87
C ASN A 81 -5.42 1.24 -17.40
N LYS A 82 -6.53 1.63 -16.78
CA LYS A 82 -6.70 2.96 -16.20
C LYS A 82 -5.94 3.13 -14.90
N ILE A 83 -5.62 2.04 -14.19
CA ILE A 83 -4.90 2.11 -12.93
C ILE A 83 -3.42 2.44 -13.19
N GLY A 84 -2.95 3.53 -12.59
CA GLY A 84 -1.55 3.96 -12.73
C GLY A 84 -0.56 2.96 -12.14
N ILE A 85 0.66 2.91 -12.69
CA ILE A 85 1.69 1.92 -12.29
C ILE A 85 1.96 1.92 -10.78
N TYR A 86 2.03 3.09 -10.14
CA TYR A 86 2.26 3.19 -8.70
C TYR A 86 1.09 2.59 -7.89
N SER A 87 -0.15 2.86 -8.31
CA SER A 87 -1.36 2.25 -7.75
C SER A 87 -1.32 0.72 -7.88
N LYS A 88 -0.85 0.19 -9.01
CA LYS A 88 -0.70 -1.26 -9.20
C LYS A 88 0.30 -1.86 -8.22
N LEU A 89 1.43 -1.19 -7.96
CA LEU A 89 2.41 -1.66 -6.96
C LEU A 89 1.80 -1.77 -5.55
N ILE A 90 0.98 -0.79 -5.16
CA ILE A 90 0.26 -0.79 -3.87
C ILE A 90 -0.67 -2.01 -3.79
N LEU A 91 -1.49 -2.21 -4.82
CA LEU A 91 -2.47 -3.31 -4.88
C LEU A 91 -1.80 -4.69 -4.89
N ILE A 92 -0.75 -4.88 -5.68
CA ILE A 92 0.03 -6.13 -5.72
C ILE A 92 0.60 -6.44 -4.34
N THR A 93 1.14 -5.44 -3.67
CA THR A 93 1.69 -5.60 -2.32
C THR A 93 0.59 -5.95 -1.33
N ALA A 94 -0.59 -5.35 -1.45
CA ALA A 94 -1.74 -5.65 -0.60
C ALA A 94 -2.25 -7.09 -0.79
N ILE A 95 -2.32 -7.57 -2.05
CA ILE A 95 -2.64 -8.97 -2.35
C ILE A 95 -1.64 -9.89 -1.65
N TYR A 96 -0.34 -9.68 -1.84
CA TYR A 96 0.69 -10.49 -1.19
C TYR A 96 0.55 -10.50 0.33
N ARG A 97 0.27 -9.36 0.95
CA ARG A 97 0.12 -9.27 2.41
C ARG A 97 -1.12 -10.00 2.94
N LEU A 98 -2.18 -10.07 2.16
CA LEU A 98 -3.44 -10.73 2.54
C LEU A 98 -3.44 -12.23 2.26
N SER A 99 -2.84 -12.67 1.14
CA SER A 99 -2.90 -14.07 0.69
C SER A 99 -1.57 -14.82 0.76
N GLY A 100 -0.45 -14.11 0.88
CA GLY A 100 0.89 -14.68 0.72
C GLY A 100 1.25 -15.01 -0.73
N ASP A 101 0.41 -14.66 -1.71
CA ASP A 101 0.62 -14.99 -3.12
C ASP A 101 1.76 -14.15 -3.74
N GLU A 102 2.79 -14.84 -4.22
CA GLU A 102 3.97 -14.26 -4.87
C GLU A 102 3.86 -14.22 -6.40
N SER A 103 2.75 -14.66 -6.98
CA SER A 103 2.51 -14.70 -8.44
C SER A 103 2.78 -13.34 -9.12
N HIS A 104 2.50 -12.24 -8.41
CA HIS A 104 2.68 -10.87 -8.88
C HIS A 104 4.04 -10.23 -8.54
N LEU A 105 4.97 -10.95 -7.90
CA LEU A 105 6.28 -10.40 -7.50
C LEU A 105 7.08 -9.85 -8.69
N ASN A 106 7.08 -10.56 -9.81
CA ASN A 106 7.77 -10.13 -11.02
C ASN A 106 7.21 -8.81 -11.55
N MET A 107 5.89 -8.67 -11.51
CA MET A 107 5.19 -7.44 -11.90
C MET A 107 5.53 -6.29 -10.95
N ALA A 108 5.54 -6.52 -9.63
CA ALA A 108 5.94 -5.52 -8.64
C ALA A 108 7.36 -5.00 -8.88
N ILE A 109 8.31 -5.89 -9.17
CA ILE A 109 9.70 -5.51 -9.49
C ILE A 109 9.77 -4.71 -10.78
N SER A 110 9.06 -5.11 -11.84
CA SER A 110 9.03 -4.36 -13.11
C SER A 110 8.51 -2.94 -12.89
N ILE A 111 7.35 -2.83 -12.25
CA ILE A 111 6.71 -1.55 -11.94
C ILE A 111 7.66 -0.66 -11.14
N PHE A 112 8.35 -1.21 -10.12
CA PHE A 112 9.28 -0.43 -9.32
C PHE A 112 10.40 0.21 -10.17
N HIS A 113 10.91 -0.49 -11.18
CA HIS A 113 11.92 0.05 -12.10
C HIS A 113 11.38 1.11 -13.07
N GLU A 114 10.06 1.16 -13.27
CA GLU A 114 9.40 2.15 -14.11
C GLU A 114 9.08 3.45 -13.36
N LEU A 115 9.16 3.47 -12.02
CA LEU A 115 8.91 4.67 -11.23
C LEU A 115 9.96 5.76 -11.54
N ARG A 116 9.48 7.00 -11.71
CA ARG A 116 10.32 8.12 -12.19
C ARG A 116 10.54 9.20 -11.16
N SER A 117 9.53 9.54 -10.35
CA SER A 117 9.71 10.58 -9.33
C SER A 117 10.39 10.01 -8.09
N GLU A 118 11.18 10.84 -7.42
CA GLU A 118 11.82 10.47 -6.15
C GLU A 118 10.78 10.00 -5.12
N SER A 119 9.65 10.72 -5.01
CA SER A 119 8.55 10.37 -4.13
C SER A 119 7.97 8.98 -4.43
N GLN A 120 7.80 8.64 -5.71
CA GLN A 120 7.35 7.31 -6.11
C GLN A 120 8.39 6.25 -5.80
N VAL A 121 9.68 6.51 -6.05
CA VAL A 121 10.75 5.56 -5.72
C VAL A 121 10.78 5.30 -4.21
N ILE A 122 10.68 6.35 -3.38
CA ILE A 122 10.67 6.23 -1.92
C ILE A 122 9.45 5.41 -1.45
N GLY A 123 8.25 5.75 -1.91
CA GLY A 123 7.04 4.99 -1.57
C GLY A 123 7.06 3.57 -2.14
N GLY A 124 7.62 3.39 -3.33
CA GLY A 124 7.80 2.09 -3.97
C GLY A 124 8.74 1.19 -3.18
N MET A 125 9.79 1.75 -2.55
CA MET A 125 10.68 0.98 -1.68
C MET A 125 9.93 0.46 -0.44
N TYR A 126 9.02 1.25 0.12
CA TYR A 126 8.16 0.81 1.22
C TYR A 126 7.34 -0.41 0.82
N TYR A 127 6.61 -0.34 -0.30
CA TYR A 127 5.78 -1.46 -0.78
C TYR A 127 6.61 -2.68 -1.20
N LEU A 128 7.71 -2.47 -1.92
CA LEU A 128 8.57 -3.56 -2.34
C LEU A 128 9.22 -4.28 -1.14
N SER A 129 9.44 -3.58 -0.02
CA SER A 129 10.05 -4.16 1.18
C SER A 129 9.25 -5.29 1.81
N PHE A 130 7.95 -5.40 1.55
CA PHE A 130 7.14 -6.52 2.05
C PHE A 130 7.58 -7.86 1.46
N PHE A 131 8.08 -7.87 0.22
CA PHE A 131 8.61 -9.08 -0.42
C PHE A 131 10.05 -9.43 0.01
N LYS A 132 10.70 -8.58 0.82
CA LYS A 132 12.13 -8.66 1.16
C LYS A 132 12.54 -9.98 1.82
N SER A 133 11.71 -10.52 2.71
CA SER A 133 12.02 -11.74 3.46
C SER A 133 12.09 -12.95 2.53
N ARG A 134 11.22 -13.01 1.52
CA ARG A 134 11.10 -14.12 0.58
C ARG A 134 11.89 -13.92 -0.73
N SER A 135 12.16 -12.68 -1.15
CA SER A 135 12.82 -12.39 -2.43
C SER A 135 14.24 -11.81 -2.30
N ARG A 136 15.24 -12.61 -2.72
CA ARG A 136 16.64 -12.14 -2.85
C ARG A 136 16.77 -11.01 -3.88
N ARG A 137 15.94 -11.01 -4.93
CA ARG A 137 15.93 -9.96 -5.97
C ARG A 137 15.56 -8.61 -5.37
N VAL A 138 14.51 -8.57 -4.55
CA VAL A 138 14.09 -7.37 -3.82
C VAL A 138 15.17 -6.89 -2.87
N ARG A 139 15.78 -7.80 -2.08
CA ARG A 139 16.93 -7.45 -1.22
C ARG A 139 18.06 -6.79 -1.99
N ASN A 140 18.38 -7.31 -3.17
CA ASN A 140 19.45 -6.76 -4.01
C ASN A 140 19.09 -5.38 -4.58
N ILE A 141 17.83 -5.16 -4.98
CA ILE A 141 17.35 -3.83 -5.41
C ILE A 141 17.55 -2.81 -4.28
N LEU A 142 17.03 -3.10 -3.09
CA LEU A 142 17.17 -2.20 -1.93
C LEU A 142 18.63 -1.96 -1.56
N ARG A 143 19.49 -2.99 -1.58
CA ARG A 143 20.93 -2.84 -1.32
C ARG A 143 21.63 -1.93 -2.31
N LYS A 144 21.31 -2.02 -3.61
CA LYS A 144 21.88 -1.12 -4.62
C LYS A 144 21.50 0.33 -4.34
N LEU A 145 20.26 0.58 -3.91
CA LEU A 145 19.78 1.93 -3.61
C LEU A 145 20.40 2.54 -2.35
N VAL A 146 21.00 1.75 -1.45
CA VAL A 146 21.79 2.27 -0.32
C VAL A 146 23.03 3.06 -0.80
N PHE A 147 23.50 2.85 -2.02
CA PHE A 147 24.63 3.59 -2.59
C PHE A 147 24.18 4.71 -3.55
N ASN A 148 22.88 5.07 -3.55
CA ASN A 148 22.39 6.16 -4.38
C ASN A 148 22.99 7.50 -3.95
N GLN A 149 23.28 8.37 -4.92
CA GLN A 149 23.82 9.72 -4.67
C GLN A 149 22.81 10.62 -3.94
N ASN A 150 21.52 10.39 -4.16
CA ASN A 150 20.45 11.09 -3.47
C ASN A 150 20.31 10.59 -2.02
N TYR A 151 20.45 11.53 -1.07
CA TYR A 151 20.38 11.24 0.35
C TYR A 151 19.06 10.58 0.77
N PHE A 152 17.92 11.09 0.31
CA PHE A 152 16.60 10.60 0.70
C PHE A 152 16.35 9.19 0.19
N VAL A 153 16.76 8.89 -1.04
CA VAL A 153 16.69 7.53 -1.61
C VAL A 153 17.55 6.57 -0.79
N ARG A 154 18.81 6.93 -0.53
CA ARG A 154 19.73 6.10 0.27
C ARG A 154 19.20 5.84 1.67
N TYR A 155 18.76 6.89 2.36
CA TYR A 155 18.25 6.80 3.73
C TYR A 155 17.05 5.85 3.81
N ASN A 156 16.08 6.01 2.91
CA ASN A 156 14.90 5.14 2.87
C ASN A 156 15.25 3.70 2.45
N ALA A 157 16.16 3.51 1.48
CA ALA A 157 16.63 2.18 1.10
C ALA A 157 17.24 1.43 2.28
N TRP A 158 18.10 2.09 3.07
CA TRP A 158 18.70 1.51 4.28
C TRP A 158 17.62 1.18 5.33
N LYS A 159 16.69 2.11 5.57
CA LYS A 159 15.57 1.93 6.51
C LYS A 159 14.74 0.69 6.13
N PHE A 160 14.30 0.59 4.88
CA PHE A 160 13.46 -0.51 4.42
C PHE A 160 14.22 -1.83 4.27
N LEU A 161 15.53 -1.79 4.01
CA LEU A 161 16.37 -2.98 4.03
C LEU A 161 16.48 -3.58 5.45
N LYS A 162 16.63 -2.74 6.48
CA LYS A 162 16.77 -3.16 7.87
C LYS A 162 15.46 -3.51 8.56
N ARG A 163 14.34 -2.89 8.16
CA ARG A 163 13.03 -3.12 8.76
C ARG A 163 12.65 -4.61 8.73
N SER A 164 12.36 -5.19 9.89
CA SER A 164 11.67 -6.48 9.94
C SER A 164 10.22 -6.23 9.54
N VAL A 165 9.74 -7.00 8.56
CA VAL A 165 8.36 -6.96 8.07
C VAL A 165 7.71 -8.26 8.45
#